data_AF-A0A956J4I4-F1
#
_entry.id   AF-A0A956J4I4-F1
#
_cell.length_a   1.000
_cell.length_b   1.000
_cell.length_c   1.000
_cell.angle_alpha   90.00
_cell.angle_beta   90.00
_cell.angle_gamma   90.00
#
_symmetry.space_group_name_H-M   'P 1'
#
loop_
_entity.id
_entity.type
_entity.pdbx_description
1 polymer ?
#
loop_
_entity_poly.entity_id
_entity_poly.type
_entity_poly.pdbx_seq_one_letter_code
_entity_poly.pdbx_strand_id
1 'polypeptide(L)'
;RIEMHQIGVRDGARMLGGIGPCGRELCCSTFLEHFAPVSIRMAKEQGLTLNPKKVSGMCGRLMCCLVYEQQLYKKNRRRLPRPRQQVTTEQGEGIILSVDVINERLLVELEDTNRKTFALHEVILHGSQSADVVDEDAADLREEYLWGVELETTPAPTTPARSDDDSDASESATKKRRRRRRRRPGGGPGGASES
;
A
#
# COMPACT_ATOMS: atom_id res chain seq x y z
N ARG A 1 -25.98 22.81 -26.45
CA ARG A 1 -26.23 21.92 -25.28
C ARG A 1 -24.95 21.91 -24.45
N ILE A 2 -25.03 22.23 -23.16
CA ILE A 2 -23.87 22.28 -22.26
C ILE A 2 -24.11 21.22 -21.18
N GLU A 3 -23.12 20.36 -20.93
CA GLU A 3 -23.19 19.27 -19.95
C GLU A 3 -22.12 19.49 -18.89
N MET A 4 -22.53 19.52 -17.62
CA MET A 4 -21.61 19.63 -16.48
C MET A 4 -21.27 18.26 -15.93
N HIS A 5 -20.00 18.05 -15.60
CA HIS A 5 -19.49 16.81 -15.02
C HIS A 5 -18.88 17.11 -13.66
N GLN A 6 -19.17 16.26 -12.67
CA GLN A 6 -18.55 16.37 -11.36
C GLN A 6 -17.12 15.82 -11.41
N ILE A 7 -16.17 16.60 -10.89
CA ILE A 7 -14.75 16.24 -10.84
C ILE A 7 -14.40 15.88 -9.39
N GLY A 8 -13.70 14.75 -9.18
CA GLY A 8 -13.24 14.36 -7.86
C GLY A 8 -12.20 15.35 -7.31
N VAL A 9 -12.10 15.48 -5.98
CA VAL A 9 -11.15 16.46 -5.36
C VAL A 9 -9.70 16.25 -5.78
N ARG A 10 -9.29 15.00 -6.03
CA ARG A 10 -7.94 14.69 -6.51
C ARG A 10 -7.78 15.04 -7.98
N ASP A 11 -8.77 14.74 -8.81
CA ASP A 11 -8.73 15.05 -10.24
C ASP A 11 -8.78 16.57 -10.46
N GLY A 12 -9.53 17.29 -9.62
CA GLY A 12 -9.49 18.75 -9.57
C GLY A 12 -8.10 19.28 -9.22
N ALA A 13 -7.44 18.71 -8.20
CA ALA A 13 -6.06 19.07 -7.88
C ALA A 13 -5.07 18.69 -8.99
N ARG A 14 -5.29 17.58 -9.71
CA ARG A 14 -4.49 17.18 -10.87
C ARG A 14 -4.62 18.18 -12.02
N MET A 15 -5.84 18.62 -12.33
CA MET A 15 -6.12 19.59 -13.40
C MET A 15 -5.59 20.99 -13.07
N LEU A 16 -5.72 21.42 -11.81
CA LEU A 16 -5.19 22.72 -11.37
C LEU A 16 -3.66 22.69 -11.19
N GLY A 17 -3.10 21.53 -10.86
CA GLY A 17 -1.68 21.39 -10.51
C GLY A 17 -1.33 22.01 -9.15
N GLY A 18 -0.04 22.33 -8.97
CA GLY A 18 0.49 23.03 -7.80
C GLY A 18 1.64 22.29 -7.12
N ILE A 19 2.01 22.74 -5.91
CA ILE A 19 3.23 22.33 -5.22
C ILE A 19 2.89 21.54 -3.94
N GLY A 20 3.25 20.27 -3.90
CA GLY A 20 3.05 19.41 -2.74
C GLY A 20 3.85 19.83 -1.50
N PRO A 21 3.58 19.20 -0.34
CA PRO A 21 4.28 19.52 0.92
C PRO A 21 5.80 19.24 0.87
N CYS A 22 6.26 18.49 -0.14
CA CYS A 22 7.67 18.26 -0.42
C CYS A 22 8.35 19.38 -1.23
N GLY A 23 7.62 20.44 -1.60
CA GLY A 23 8.15 21.55 -2.40
C GLY A 23 8.28 21.26 -3.90
N ARG A 24 7.74 20.12 -4.38
CA ARG A 24 7.73 19.72 -5.79
C ARG A 24 6.31 19.75 -6.37
N GLU A 25 6.19 19.72 -7.68
CA GLU A 25 4.90 19.58 -8.36
C GLU A 25 4.13 18.33 -7.92
N LEU A 26 2.80 18.36 -8.01
CA LEU A 26 1.98 17.21 -7.61
C LEU A 26 2.31 15.98 -8.44
N CYS A 27 2.57 14.85 -7.78
CA CYS A 27 2.86 13.60 -8.48
C CYS A 27 1.69 13.20 -9.41
N CYS A 28 0.44 13.45 -9.00
CA CYS A 28 -0.73 13.14 -9.81
C CYS A 28 -0.93 14.05 -11.03
N SER A 29 -0.29 15.23 -11.09
CA SER A 29 -0.32 16.09 -12.28
C SER A 29 0.90 15.92 -13.19
N THR A 30 1.87 15.10 -12.78
CA THR A 30 3.16 14.98 -13.46
C THR A 30 3.39 13.57 -14.02
N PHE A 31 3.57 12.57 -13.16
CA PHE A 31 3.96 11.22 -13.57
C PHE A 31 3.05 10.10 -13.04
N LEU A 32 2.21 10.36 -12.03
CA LEU A 32 1.29 9.38 -11.43
C LEU A 32 -0.15 9.63 -11.86
N GLU A 33 -0.47 9.33 -13.11
CA GLU A 33 -1.83 9.50 -13.65
C GLU A 33 -2.84 8.52 -13.05
N HIS A 34 -2.41 7.27 -12.89
CA HIS A 34 -3.20 6.17 -12.35
C HIS A 34 -2.40 5.50 -11.23
N PHE A 35 -3.05 5.25 -10.09
CA PHE A 35 -2.41 4.61 -8.94
C PHE A 35 -3.48 3.90 -8.10
N ALA A 36 -3.05 2.85 -7.39
CA ALA A 36 -3.93 2.12 -6.48
C ALA A 36 -4.34 2.98 -5.27
N PRO A 37 -5.48 2.68 -4.62
CA PRO A 37 -5.89 3.35 -3.39
C PRO A 37 -4.78 3.35 -2.33
N VAL A 38 -4.52 4.52 -1.75
CA VAL A 38 -3.47 4.68 -0.73
C VAL A 38 -4.06 4.36 0.64
N SER A 39 -3.36 3.52 1.42
CA SER A 39 -3.77 3.16 2.78
C SER A 39 -2.91 3.87 3.84
N ILE A 40 -3.48 4.05 5.04
CA ILE A 40 -2.75 4.63 6.18
C ILE A 40 -1.60 3.72 6.67
N ARG A 41 -1.68 2.40 6.42
CA ARG A 41 -0.63 1.43 6.77
C ARG A 41 0.67 1.73 6.03
N MET A 42 0.58 2.13 4.76
CA MET A 42 1.74 2.49 3.93
C MET A 42 2.52 3.67 4.52
N ALA A 43 1.82 4.70 5.03
CA ALA A 43 2.48 5.82 5.70
C ALA A 43 3.25 5.37 6.96
N LYS A 44 2.68 4.43 7.73
CA LYS A 44 3.32 3.87 8.93
C LYS A 44 4.58 3.07 8.56
N GLU A 45 4.50 2.23 7.51
CA GLU A 45 5.62 1.42 7.03
C GLU A 45 6.79 2.28 6.52
N GLN A 46 6.49 3.43 5.92
CA GLN A 46 7.48 4.39 5.44
C GLN A 46 8.03 5.29 6.56
N GLY A 47 7.63 5.07 7.82
CA GLY A 47 8.14 5.81 8.98
C GLY A 47 7.58 7.22 9.11
N LEU A 48 6.49 7.55 8.41
CA LEU A 48 5.82 8.85 8.54
C LEU A 48 4.97 8.89 9.82
N THR A 49 4.95 10.06 10.46
CA THR A 49 4.04 10.32 11.58
C THR A 49 2.59 10.34 11.07
N LEU A 50 1.69 9.66 11.77
CA LEU A 50 0.25 9.56 11.44
C LEU A 50 -0.55 10.86 11.66
N ASN A 51 0.10 12.02 11.61
CA ASN A 51 -0.58 13.31 11.66
C ASN A 51 -1.18 13.61 10.27
N PRO A 52 -2.49 13.87 10.14
CA PRO A 52 -3.14 14.11 8.85
C PRO A 52 -2.48 15.23 8.04
N LYS A 53 -1.89 16.25 8.69
CA LYS A 53 -1.18 17.34 7.98
C LYS A 53 0.09 16.87 7.27
N LYS A 54 0.71 15.79 7.73
CA LYS A 54 1.97 15.24 7.19
C LYS A 54 1.75 14.15 6.16
N VAL A 55 0.62 13.42 6.24
CA VAL A 55 0.33 12.30 5.34
C VAL A 55 -0.68 12.63 4.23
N SER A 56 -1.38 13.76 4.33
CA SER A 56 -2.33 14.23 3.31
C SER A 56 -1.65 15.12 2.28
N GLY A 57 -1.97 14.90 1.01
CA GLY A 57 -1.61 15.80 -0.08
C GLY A 57 -2.53 17.02 -0.16
N MET A 58 -2.24 17.93 -1.11
CA MET A 58 -3.01 19.18 -1.26
C MET A 58 -4.50 18.96 -1.54
N CYS A 59 -4.88 17.83 -2.15
CA CYS A 59 -6.28 17.49 -2.39
C CYS A 59 -7.05 17.02 -1.14
N GLY A 60 -6.42 17.02 0.05
CA GLY A 60 -7.03 16.59 1.31
C GLY A 60 -7.14 15.07 1.49
N ARG A 61 -6.62 14.28 0.55
CA ARG A 61 -6.50 12.81 0.63
C ARG A 61 -5.04 12.39 0.87
N LEU A 62 -4.80 11.15 1.27
CA LEU A 62 -3.45 10.59 1.46
C LEU A 62 -2.54 10.78 0.24
N MET A 63 -1.26 11.10 0.42
CA MET A 63 -0.35 11.39 -0.69
C MET A 63 -0.21 10.20 -1.66
N CYS A 64 -0.32 10.45 -2.97
CA CYS A 64 -0.15 9.43 -4.02
C CYS A 64 1.29 8.91 -4.15
N CYS A 65 2.29 9.65 -3.68
CA CYS A 65 3.68 9.15 -3.66
C CYS A 65 3.87 7.96 -2.73
N LEU A 66 3.03 7.80 -1.68
CA LEU A 66 3.14 6.66 -0.76
C LEU A 66 3.00 5.33 -1.50
N VAL A 67 2.10 5.23 -2.48
CA VAL A 67 1.95 3.99 -3.26
C VAL A 67 3.04 3.80 -4.29
N TYR A 68 3.52 4.88 -4.88
CA TYR A 68 4.64 4.83 -5.79
C TYR A 68 5.91 4.29 -5.13
N GLU A 69 6.24 4.77 -3.92
CA GLU A 69 7.46 4.38 -3.21
C GLU A 69 7.35 3.03 -2.50
N GLN A 70 6.13 2.51 -2.33
CA GLN A 70 5.85 1.35 -1.50
C GLN A 70 6.65 0.10 -1.89
N GLN A 71 6.76 -0.19 -3.18
CA GLN A 71 7.48 -1.38 -3.65
C GLN A 71 8.98 -1.30 -3.33
N LEU A 72 9.57 -0.12 -3.56
CA LEU A 72 10.97 0.15 -3.24
C LEU A 72 11.21 0.03 -1.75
N TYR A 73 10.33 0.61 -0.92
CA TYR A 73 10.37 0.45 0.52
C TYR A 73 10.32 -1.03 0.95
N LYS A 74 9.36 -1.81 0.46
CA LYS A 74 9.26 -3.25 0.79
C LYS A 74 10.51 -4.02 0.37
N LYS A 75 11.05 -3.76 -0.82
CA LYS A 75 12.26 -4.40 -1.34
C LYS A 75 13.48 -4.08 -0.48
N ASN A 76 13.72 -2.80 -0.20
CA ASN A 76 14.90 -2.36 0.56
C ASN A 76 14.80 -2.79 2.02
N ARG A 77 13.60 -2.73 2.62
CA ARG A 77 13.38 -3.12 4.00
C ARG A 77 13.69 -4.60 4.28
N ARG A 78 13.55 -5.48 3.29
CA ARG A 78 13.93 -6.90 3.40
C ARG A 78 15.46 -7.11 3.47
N ARG A 79 16.23 -6.21 2.86
CA ARG A 79 17.70 -6.29 2.79
C ARG A 79 18.37 -5.56 3.95
N LEU A 80 17.72 -4.52 4.46
CA LEU A 80 18.28 -3.65 5.50
C LEU A 80 18.14 -4.27 6.91
N PRO A 81 19.15 -4.09 7.78
CA PRO A 81 19.11 -4.53 9.17
C PRO A 81 18.08 -3.76 9.99
N ARG A 82 17.73 -4.29 11.16
CA ARG A 82 16.87 -3.60 12.11
C ARG A 82 17.66 -2.54 12.90
N PRO A 83 17.05 -1.41 13.28
CA PRO A 83 17.66 -0.50 14.24
C PRO A 83 18.04 -1.24 15.53
N ARG A 84 19.08 -0.77 16.20
CA ARG A 84 19.68 -1.31 17.44
C ARG A 84 20.42 -2.65 17.30
N GLN A 85 20.67 -3.10 16.08
CA GLN A 85 21.57 -4.25 15.83
C GLN A 85 23.04 -3.81 15.94
N GLN A 86 23.90 -4.71 16.43
CA GLN A 86 25.35 -4.53 16.42
C GLN A 86 25.92 -4.81 15.03
N VAL A 87 26.84 -3.96 14.61
CA VAL A 87 27.48 -4.04 13.31
C VAL A 87 28.95 -3.68 13.40
N THR A 88 29.73 -4.22 12.47
CA THR A 88 31.15 -3.91 12.32
C THR A 88 31.34 -3.08 11.08
N THR A 89 32.01 -1.94 11.24
CA THR A 89 32.37 -1.01 10.17
C THR A 89 33.88 -0.94 10.04
N GLU A 90 34.40 -0.32 8.97
CA GLU A 90 35.84 -0.07 8.82
C GLU A 90 36.46 0.74 9.98
N GLN A 91 35.63 1.45 10.74
CA GLN A 91 36.07 2.30 11.85
C GLN A 91 35.87 1.65 13.23
N GLY A 92 35.46 0.38 13.26
CA GLY A 92 35.21 -0.37 14.48
C GLY A 92 33.75 -0.84 14.60
N GLU A 93 33.46 -1.42 15.76
CA GLU A 93 32.13 -1.91 16.10
C GLU A 93 31.20 -0.76 16.51
N GLY A 94 29.91 -0.94 16.27
CA GLY A 94 28.90 0.06 16.61
C GLY A 94 27.48 -0.49 16.59
N ILE A 95 26.55 0.37 17.00
CA ILE A 95 25.12 0.06 17.08
C ILE A 95 24.36 0.92 16.08
N ILE A 96 23.46 0.32 15.31
CA ILE A 96 22.59 1.06 14.39
C ILE A 96 21.58 1.90 15.18
N LEU A 97 21.59 3.22 15.01
CA LEU A 97 20.57 4.12 15.57
C LEU A 97 19.34 4.23 14.67
N SER A 98 19.55 4.44 13.38
CA SER A 98 18.46 4.61 12.41
C SER A 98 18.85 4.10 11.04
N VAL A 99 17.85 3.81 10.22
CA VAL A 99 17.99 3.21 8.89
C VAL A 99 17.25 4.08 7.90
N ASP A 100 17.96 4.64 6.93
CA ASP A 100 17.37 5.27 5.75
C ASP A 100 17.12 4.19 4.70
N VAL A 101 15.83 3.89 4.49
CA VAL A 101 15.40 2.81 3.60
C VAL A 101 15.56 3.16 2.13
N ILE A 102 15.35 4.42 1.76
CA ILE A 102 15.42 4.86 0.36
C ILE A 102 16.86 4.92 -0.12
N ASN A 103 17.74 5.51 0.69
CA ASN A 103 19.14 5.70 0.31
C ASN A 103 20.03 4.50 0.70
N GLU A 104 19.48 3.47 1.34
CA GLU A 104 20.21 2.30 1.84
C GLU A 104 21.38 2.67 2.77
N ARG A 105 21.17 3.65 3.66
CA ARG A 105 22.19 4.16 4.60
C ARG A 105 21.82 3.87 6.04
N LEU A 106 22.84 3.63 6.86
CA LEU A 106 22.73 3.30 8.28
C LEU A 106 23.40 4.39 9.09
N LEU A 107 22.69 4.96 10.07
CA LEU A 107 23.30 5.80 11.09
C LEU A 107 23.80 4.88 12.21
N VAL A 108 25.11 4.80 12.38
CA VAL A 108 25.76 3.94 13.38
C VAL A 108 26.41 4.82 14.45
N GLU A 109 26.20 4.44 15.71
CA GLU A 109 26.92 4.95 16.87
C GLU A 109 28.06 4.01 17.19
N LEU A 110 29.29 4.48 17.01
CA LEU A 110 30.53 3.75 17.31
C LEU A 110 30.79 3.76 18.82
N GLU A 111 31.66 2.87 19.30
CA GLU A 111 32.06 2.80 20.72
C GLU A 111 32.59 4.14 21.26
N ASP A 112 33.29 4.92 20.41
CA ASP A 112 33.79 6.25 20.74
C ASP A 112 32.70 7.33 20.84
N THR A 113 31.41 6.95 20.92
CA THR A 113 30.22 7.85 20.92
C THR A 113 30.08 8.70 19.65
N ASN A 114 30.93 8.46 18.65
CA ASN A 114 30.85 9.12 17.35
C ASN A 114 29.72 8.52 16.51
N ARG A 115 28.91 9.39 15.90
CA ARG A 115 27.82 8.99 15.01
C ARG A 115 28.22 9.24 13.57
N LYS A 116 28.18 8.20 12.75
CA LYS A 116 28.50 8.29 11.32
C LYS A 116 27.51 7.52 10.48
N THR A 117 27.36 7.96 9.24
CA THR A 117 26.49 7.34 8.26
C THR A 117 27.31 6.47 7.33
N PHE A 118 26.96 5.19 7.27
CA PHE A 118 27.60 4.20 6.41
C PHE A 118 26.61 3.69 5.36
N ALA A 119 27.10 3.30 4.18
CA ALA A 119 26.30 2.59 3.20
C ALA A 119 26.13 1.12 3.62
N LEU A 120 25.05 0.46 3.18
CA LEU A 120 24.80 -0.95 3.54
C LEU A 120 25.97 -1.90 3.22
N HIS A 121 26.73 -1.65 2.16
CA HIS A 121 27.84 -2.51 1.74
C HIS A 121 29.13 -2.31 2.56
N GLU A 122 29.24 -1.23 3.33
CA GLU A 122 30.40 -0.90 4.17
C GLU A 122 30.29 -1.53 5.57
N VAL A 123 29.21 -2.27 5.83
CA VAL A 123 28.81 -2.72 7.16
C VAL A 123 28.65 -4.23 7.17
N ILE A 124 29.32 -4.89 8.12
CA ILE A 124 29.23 -6.33 8.36
C ILE A 124 28.24 -6.55 9.50
N LEU A 125 27.20 -7.34 9.25
CA LEU A 125 26.16 -7.66 10.22
C LEU A 125 26.57 -8.87 11.07
N HIS A 126 26.60 -8.71 12.39
CA HIS A 126 26.83 -9.81 13.32
C HIS A 126 25.50 -10.39 13.83
N GLY A 127 25.36 -11.72 13.76
CA GLY A 127 24.27 -12.44 14.40
C GLY A 127 22.95 -12.50 13.62
N SER A 128 22.33 -13.68 13.68
CA SER A 128 21.34 -14.26 12.78
C SER A 128 19.98 -13.55 12.65
N GLN A 129 19.51 -13.48 11.39
CA GLN A 129 18.15 -13.73 10.86
C GLN A 129 16.97 -13.56 11.85
N SER A 130 15.91 -12.81 11.56
CA SER A 130 15.21 -12.80 10.28
C SER A 130 14.57 -11.44 9.95
N ALA A 131 14.66 -11.10 8.67
CA ALA A 131 13.67 -10.25 8.01
C ALA A 131 12.34 -11.04 7.86
N ASP A 132 11.81 -11.64 8.93
CA ASP A 132 10.42 -12.07 8.96
C ASP A 132 9.58 -10.81 9.20
N VAL A 133 9.43 -10.01 8.16
CA VAL A 133 8.14 -9.38 7.95
C VAL A 133 7.44 -10.32 6.98
N VAL A 134 6.80 -11.35 7.54
CA VAL A 134 5.66 -11.99 6.86
C VAL A 134 4.62 -10.90 6.71
N ASP A 135 4.68 -10.20 5.59
CA ASP A 135 3.57 -9.42 5.09
C ASP A 135 2.65 -10.44 4.41
N GLU A 136 1.82 -11.12 5.20
CA GLU A 136 0.77 -12.03 4.71
C GLU A 136 -0.23 -11.30 3.80
N ASP A 137 -0.19 -9.97 3.73
CA ASP A 137 -1.10 -9.12 2.96
C ASP A 137 -0.47 -8.56 1.67
N ALA A 138 0.56 -9.21 1.10
CA ALA A 138 1.03 -8.92 -0.26
C ALA A 138 0.00 -9.33 -1.35
N ALA A 139 -1.07 -10.04 -0.98
CA ALA A 139 -2.06 -10.58 -1.90
C ALA A 139 -3.20 -9.60 -2.28
N ASP A 140 -3.33 -8.44 -1.61
CA ASP A 140 -4.49 -7.56 -1.81
C ASP A 140 -4.23 -6.31 -2.66
N LEU A 141 -3.04 -6.24 -3.28
CA LEU A 141 -2.82 -5.40 -4.47
C LEU A 141 -2.91 -6.34 -5.66
N ARG A 142 -4.08 -6.41 -6.30
CA ARG A 142 -4.24 -7.14 -7.57
C ARG A 142 -3.09 -6.74 -8.49
N GLU A 143 -2.32 -7.73 -8.96
CA GLU A 143 -1.23 -7.57 -9.95
C GLU A 143 -1.69 -6.73 -11.16
N GLU A 144 -2.97 -6.78 -11.48
CA GLU A 144 -3.67 -5.97 -12.48
C GLU A 144 -3.42 -4.45 -12.37
N TYR A 145 -3.14 -3.91 -11.18
CA TYR A 145 -2.93 -2.47 -10.96
C TYR A 145 -1.46 -2.06 -10.86
N LEU A 146 -0.54 -3.01 -11.05
CA LEU A 146 0.85 -2.83 -10.65
C LEU A 146 1.87 -2.72 -11.79
N TRP A 147 1.47 -2.68 -13.07
CA TRP A 147 2.20 -2.06 -14.21
C TRP A 147 1.45 -2.30 -15.53
N GLY A 148 0.56 -1.38 -15.91
CA GLY A 148 0.00 -1.31 -17.26
C GLY A 148 0.94 -0.65 -18.26
N VAL A 149 2.11 -1.25 -18.50
CA VAL A 149 2.90 -1.01 -19.71
C VAL A 149 2.94 -2.33 -20.45
N GLU A 150 2.06 -2.48 -21.45
CA GLU A 150 2.15 -3.58 -22.40
C GLU A 150 3.46 -3.41 -23.19
N LEU A 151 4.44 -4.26 -22.91
CA LEU A 151 5.56 -4.47 -23.81
C LEU A 151 4.99 -5.19 -25.05
N GLU A 152 5.01 -4.49 -26.18
CA GLU A 152 4.52 -4.99 -27.47
C GLU A 152 5.04 -6.42 -27.75
N THR A 153 4.12 -7.37 -27.82
CA THR A 153 4.37 -8.65 -28.52
C THR A 153 3.47 -8.69 -29.74
N THR A 154 4.14 -8.69 -30.90
CA THR A 154 3.58 -8.73 -32.25
C THR A 154 2.50 -9.81 -32.41
N PRO A 155 1.40 -9.56 -33.16
CA PRO A 155 0.37 -10.55 -33.38
C PRO A 155 0.65 -11.40 -34.63
N ALA A 156 0.41 -12.71 -34.55
CA ALA A 156 -0.03 -13.56 -35.66
C ALA A 156 -0.19 -15.03 -35.21
N PRO A 157 -0.96 -15.89 -35.91
CA PRO A 157 -2.10 -15.61 -36.80
C PRO A 157 -3.36 -16.42 -36.43
N THR A 158 -4.48 -15.92 -36.92
CA THR A 158 -5.81 -16.54 -36.99
C THR A 158 -5.83 -17.84 -37.80
N THR A 159 -6.73 -18.78 -37.47
CA THR A 159 -7.53 -19.59 -38.41
C THR A 159 -8.60 -20.42 -37.66
N PRO A 160 -9.68 -20.91 -38.31
CA PRO A 160 -11.02 -20.40 -38.01
C PRO A 160 -12.03 -21.45 -37.53
N ALA A 161 -13.14 -20.91 -37.00
CA ALA A 161 -14.54 -21.35 -37.02
C ALA A 161 -14.87 -22.85 -37.00
N ARG A 162 -15.74 -23.23 -36.05
CA ARG A 162 -16.86 -24.15 -36.32
C ARG A 162 -18.03 -23.87 -35.37
N SER A 163 -19.21 -24.09 -35.93
CA SER A 163 -20.49 -23.42 -35.70
C SER A 163 -21.52 -24.33 -35.02
N ASP A 164 -22.69 -23.73 -34.74
CA ASP A 164 -24.01 -24.34 -34.53
C ASP A 164 -24.24 -24.95 -33.12
N ASP A 165 -25.37 -24.84 -32.42
CA ASP A 165 -26.71 -24.33 -32.72
C ASP A 165 -27.51 -24.24 -31.38
N ASP A 166 -28.51 -23.37 -31.35
CA ASP A 166 -29.79 -23.40 -30.60
C ASP A 166 -29.95 -24.06 -29.22
N SER A 167 -30.52 -23.33 -28.25
CA SER A 167 -31.98 -23.36 -28.02
C SER A 167 -32.44 -22.57 -26.77
N ASP A 168 -33.48 -21.78 -27.00
CA ASP A 168 -34.33 -21.06 -26.05
C ASP A 168 -35.17 -22.02 -25.19
N ALA A 169 -35.34 -21.76 -23.89
CA ALA A 169 -36.49 -22.27 -23.13
C ALA A 169 -36.66 -21.58 -21.77
N SER A 170 -37.84 -20.98 -21.63
CA SER A 170 -38.42 -20.31 -20.48
C SER A 170 -38.89 -21.23 -19.34
N GLU A 171 -39.29 -20.56 -18.25
CA GLU A 171 -40.32 -20.92 -17.28
C GLU A 171 -39.96 -21.44 -15.87
N SER A 172 -40.77 -20.88 -14.97
CA SER A 172 -40.79 -20.86 -13.52
C SER A 172 -41.29 -22.15 -12.85
N ALA A 173 -40.78 -22.47 -11.65
CA ALA A 173 -41.60 -23.11 -10.61
C ALA A 173 -40.97 -23.05 -9.20
N THR A 174 -41.73 -22.44 -8.29
CA THR A 174 -41.85 -22.70 -6.84
C THR A 174 -41.39 -24.09 -6.32
N LYS A 175 -40.76 -24.17 -5.13
CA LYS A 175 -41.42 -24.45 -3.80
C LYS A 175 -40.42 -24.86 -2.68
N LYS A 176 -40.60 -24.19 -1.54
CA LYS A 176 -40.11 -24.42 -0.16
C LYS A 176 -39.94 -25.88 0.31
N ARG A 177 -38.97 -26.11 1.24
CA ARG A 177 -39.08 -26.85 2.54
C ARG A 177 -37.85 -26.51 3.42
N ARG A 178 -37.96 -25.70 4.51
CA ARG A 178 -38.25 -26.07 5.93
C ARG A 178 -37.36 -27.20 6.45
N ARG A 179 -36.74 -27.22 7.64
CA ARG A 179 -36.64 -26.40 8.88
C ARG A 179 -35.80 -27.28 9.84
N ARG A 180 -35.01 -26.73 10.76
CA ARG A 180 -35.06 -27.19 12.17
C ARG A 180 -34.56 -26.11 13.15
N ARG A 181 -35.48 -25.80 14.07
CA ARG A 181 -35.39 -24.92 15.24
C ARG A 181 -34.87 -25.72 16.45
N ARG A 182 -34.39 -25.01 17.47
CA ARG A 182 -34.81 -25.08 18.90
C ARG A 182 -33.90 -24.16 19.72
N ARG A 183 -34.28 -23.48 20.80
CA ARG A 183 -35.54 -22.98 21.39
C ARG A 183 -35.12 -22.14 22.62
N ARG A 184 -35.73 -20.98 22.84
CA ARG A 184 -35.73 -20.16 24.08
C ARG A 184 -36.57 -20.85 25.20
N PRO A 185 -36.46 -20.44 26.46
CA PRO A 185 -37.42 -19.48 27.08
C PRO A 185 -36.68 -18.43 27.96
N GLY A 186 -37.13 -17.22 28.29
CA GLY A 186 -38.46 -16.68 28.67
C GLY A 186 -38.26 -16.05 30.07
N GLY A 187 -38.27 -14.73 30.26
CA GLY A 187 -39.46 -13.92 30.60
C GLY A 187 -39.01 -12.61 31.28
N GLY A 188 -39.74 -11.50 31.06
CA GLY A 188 -39.49 -10.14 31.61
C GLY A 188 -40.03 -9.95 33.03
N PRO A 189 -40.54 -8.77 33.47
CA PRO A 189 -40.67 -7.46 32.79
C PRO A 189 -40.28 -6.21 33.66
N GLY A 190 -40.31 -5.01 33.07
CA GLY A 190 -40.97 -3.83 33.68
C GLY A 190 -40.16 -2.72 34.38
N GLY A 191 -40.58 -1.47 34.13
CA GLY A 191 -40.34 -0.25 34.94
C GLY A 191 -39.13 0.59 34.51
N ALA A 192 -39.14 1.91 34.50
CA ALA A 192 -40.17 2.95 34.59
C ALA A 192 -39.47 4.24 34.13
N SER A 193 -40.22 5.10 33.47
CA SER A 193 -39.87 6.50 33.19
C SER A 193 -39.85 7.30 34.49
N GLU A 194 -38.83 8.13 34.71
CA GLU A 194 -39.00 9.41 35.42
C GLU A 194 -37.77 10.32 35.24
N SER A 195 -38.08 11.60 35.03
CA SER A 195 -37.26 12.82 35.16
C SER A 195 -36.16 13.11 34.13
#